data_AF-D6A165-F1
#
_entry.id   AF-D6A165-F1
#
_cell.length_a   1.000
_cell.length_b   1.000
_cell.length_c   1.000
_cell.angle_alpha   90.00
_cell.angle_beta   90.00
_cell.angle_gamma   90.00
#
_symmetry.space_group_name_H-M   'P 1'
#
loop_
_entity.id
_entity.type
_entity.pdbx_description
1 polymer ?
#
loop_
_entity_poly.entity_id
_entity_poly.type
_entity_poly.pdbx_seq_one_letter_code
_entity_poly.pdbx_strand_id
1 'polypeptide(L)' 'MRNDGTGALGGWTVGMTLAPGQSLSNPWNGRNTGTTGAVTARNTDWNGTLAPGAATTFGFAVTASASTAPHTLTCGSP' A
#
# COMPACT_ATOMS: atom_id res chain seq x y z
N MET A 1 0.82 -6.95 -3.37
CA MET A 1 0.23 -7.56 -2.15
C MET A 1 -0.32 -8.93 -2.56
N ARG A 2 0.07 -9.99 -1.85
CA ARG A 2 -0.33 -11.38 -2.14
C ARG A 2 -0.99 -11.97 -0.91
N ASN A 3 -2.06 -12.74 -1.11
CA ASN A 3 -2.68 -13.51 -0.06
C ASN A 3 -2.01 -14.89 0.03
N ASP A 4 -1.01 -15.02 0.89
CA ASP A 4 -0.36 -16.30 1.18
C ASP A 4 -1.08 -17.10 2.29
N GLY A 5 -2.22 -16.61 2.77
CA GLY A 5 -3.07 -17.29 3.73
C GLY A 5 -4.00 -18.32 3.08
N THR A 6 -4.74 -19.05 3.92
CA THR A 6 -5.70 -20.08 3.50
C THR A 6 -7.14 -19.58 3.39
N GLY A 7 -7.43 -18.37 3.87
CA GLY A 7 -8.74 -17.71 3.80
C GLY A 7 -8.78 -16.61 2.76
N ALA A 8 -9.98 -16.30 2.24
CA ALA A 8 -10.16 -15.13 1.39
C ALA A 8 -10.02 -13.84 2.20
N LEU A 9 -9.28 -12.87 1.67
CA LEU A 9 -9.20 -11.53 2.25
C LEU A 9 -10.32 -10.66 1.71
N GLY A 10 -11.04 -9.94 2.59
CA GLY A 10 -12.04 -8.94 2.22
C GLY A 10 -11.45 -7.55 1.96
N GLY A 11 -10.17 -7.36 2.31
CA GLY A 11 -9.43 -6.12 2.11
C GLY A 11 -7.95 -6.33 2.41
N TRP A 12 -7.15 -5.35 2.05
CA TRP A 12 -5.72 -5.36 2.31
C TRP A 12 -5.21 -3.98 2.63
N THR A 13 -4.17 -3.94 3.46
CA THR A 13 -3.48 -2.74 3.90
C THR A 13 -1.97 -2.96 3.82
N VAL A 14 -1.25 -1.95 3.36
CA VAL A 14 0.21 -1.89 3.34
C VAL A 14 0.65 -0.64 4.09
N GLY A 15 1.26 -0.83 5.25
CA GLY A 15 1.91 0.22 6.01
C GLY A 15 3.32 0.47 5.48
N MET A 16 3.71 1.74 5.36
CA MET A 16 5.03 2.15 4.90
C MET A 16 5.42 3.50 5.51
N THR A 17 6.72 3.74 5.68
CA THR A 17 7.22 5.03 6.15
C THR A 17 8.03 5.70 5.05
N LEU A 18 7.56 6.87 4.62
CA LEU A 18 8.24 7.75 3.68
C LEU A 18 9.36 8.52 4.39
N ALA A 19 10.47 8.75 3.70
CA ALA A 19 11.57 9.52 4.25
C ALA A 19 11.17 11.01 4.42
N PRO A 20 11.86 11.77 5.30
CA PRO A 20 11.63 13.20 5.44
C PRO A 20 11.78 13.93 4.10
N GLY A 21 10.87 14.86 3.80
CA GLY A 21 10.85 15.60 2.52
C GLY A 21 10.25 14.84 1.35
N GLN A 22 9.70 13.64 1.57
CA GLN A 22 8.92 12.89 0.59
C GLN A 22 7.43 13.09 0.80
N SER A 23 6.70 13.29 -0.30
CA SER A 23 5.23 13.33 -0.30
C SER A 23 4.69 12.38 -1.36
N LEU A 24 3.86 11.43 -0.95
CA LEU A 24 3.12 10.56 -1.85
C LEU A 24 2.10 11.38 -2.65
N SER A 25 2.12 11.21 -3.96
CA SER A 25 1.18 11.80 -4.91
C SER A 25 0.66 10.72 -5.87
N ASN A 26 -0.52 10.95 -6.44
CA ASN A 26 -1.06 10.14 -7.53
C ASN A 26 -1.08 8.60 -7.28
N PRO A 27 -1.76 8.11 -6.23
CA PRO A 27 -1.95 6.68 -6.02
C PRO A 27 -2.84 6.06 -7.13
N TRP A 28 -2.60 4.81 -7.48
CA TRP A 28 -3.47 4.01 -8.34
C TRP A 28 -3.65 2.60 -7.78
N ASN A 29 -4.79 1.99 -8.09
CA ASN A 29 -5.19 0.68 -7.57
C ASN A 29 -5.12 0.57 -6.04
N GLY A 30 -5.25 1.70 -5.33
CA GLY A 30 -5.25 1.76 -3.88
C GLY A 30 -5.54 3.18 -3.39
N ARG A 31 -5.97 3.30 -2.13
CA ARG A 31 -6.18 4.58 -1.44
C ARG A 31 -5.18 4.70 -0.30
N ASN A 32 -4.53 5.84 -0.16
CA ASN A 32 -3.63 6.15 0.96
C ASN A 32 -4.36 6.97 2.03
N THR A 33 -4.04 6.75 3.30
CA THR A 33 -4.59 7.53 4.44
C THR A 33 -3.77 8.77 4.77
N GLY A 34 -2.54 8.87 4.26
CA GLY A 34 -1.64 10.00 4.46
C GLY A 34 -0.69 10.16 3.27
N THR A 35 0.03 11.27 3.23
CA THR A 35 0.95 11.60 2.13
C THR A 35 2.39 11.76 2.58
N THR A 36 2.68 11.88 3.87
CA THR A 36 4.03 12.11 4.40
C THR A 36 4.27 11.27 5.66
N GLY A 37 5.52 10.88 5.92
CA GLY A 37 5.87 10.08 7.10
C GLY A 37 5.26 8.67 7.04
N ALA A 38 4.57 8.25 8.11
CA ALA A 38 3.90 6.95 8.14
C ALA A 38 2.60 6.99 7.32
N VAL A 39 2.57 6.22 6.24
CA VAL A 39 1.45 6.13 5.29
C VAL A 39 0.92 4.70 5.25
N THR A 40 -0.40 4.56 5.18
CA THR A 40 -1.04 3.27 4.92
C THR A 40 -1.73 3.33 3.56
N ALA A 41 -1.32 2.46 2.64
CA ALA A 41 -2.08 2.17 1.42
C ALA A 41 -3.09 1.06 1.71
N ARG A 42 -4.32 1.20 1.26
CA ARG A 42 -5.37 0.18 1.36
C ARG A 42 -5.99 -0.07 0.01
N ASN A 43 -6.70 -1.19 -0.10
CA ASN A 43 -7.43 -1.53 -1.31
C ASN A 43 -8.46 -0.48 -1.71
N THR A 44 -8.77 -0.45 -3.00
CA THR A 44 -9.96 0.18 -3.56
C THR A 44 -11.11 -0.82 -3.50
N ASP A 45 -12.34 -0.36 -3.70
CA ASP A 45 -13.55 -1.20 -3.52
C ASP A 45 -13.58 -2.40 -4.47
N TRP A 46 -12.94 -2.30 -5.63
CA TRP A 46 -12.93 -3.35 -6.66
C TRP A 46 -11.74 -4.32 -6.59
N ASN A 47 -10.69 -4.02 -5.81
CA ASN A 47 -9.52 -4.90 -5.65
C ASN A 47 -9.22 -5.31 -4.20
N GLY A 48 -10.22 -5.21 -3.31
CA GLY A 48 -10.10 -5.65 -1.93
C GLY A 48 -10.14 -7.15 -1.74
N THR A 49 -10.93 -7.84 -2.57
CA THR A 49 -11.13 -9.28 -2.43
C THR A 49 -10.00 -10.06 -3.07
N LEU A 50 -9.29 -10.86 -2.27
CA LEU A 50 -8.22 -11.74 -2.72
C LEU A 50 -8.45 -13.16 -2.20
N ALA A 51 -8.70 -14.09 -3.12
CA ALA A 51 -8.72 -15.51 -2.81
C ALA A 51 -7.35 -16.00 -2.30
N PRO A 52 -7.27 -17.14 -1.59
CA PRO A 52 -6.02 -17.78 -1.24
C PRO A 52 -5.10 -17.94 -2.46
N GLY A 53 -3.84 -17.52 -2.34
CA GLY A 53 -2.85 -17.55 -3.41
C GLY A 53 -2.95 -16.41 -4.45
N ALA A 54 -4.03 -15.61 -4.44
CA ALA A 54 -4.20 -14.49 -5.36
C ALA A 54 -3.32 -13.30 -4.98
N ALA A 55 -3.02 -12.45 -5.96
CA ALA A 55 -2.23 -11.24 -5.77
C ALA A 55 -2.84 -10.05 -6.50
N THR A 56 -2.57 -8.86 -5.97
CA THR A 56 -2.89 -7.58 -6.60
C THR A 56 -1.70 -6.63 -6.51
N THR A 57 -1.66 -5.69 -7.44
CA THR A 57 -0.62 -4.67 -7.54
C THR A 57 -1.26 -3.29 -7.36
N PHE A 58 -0.58 -2.47 -6.57
CA PHE A 58 -0.88 -1.06 -6.41
C PHE A 58 0.39 -0.27 -6.60
N GLY A 59 0.24 1.03 -6.84
CA GLY A 59 1.37 1.92 -6.94
C GLY A 59 1.00 3.35 -6.60
N PHE A 60 2.03 4.18 -6.48
CA PHE A 60 1.93 5.59 -6.16
C PHE A 60 3.16 6.30 -6.70
N ALA A 61 3.02 7.59 -6.98
CA ALA A 61 4.14 8.46 -7.22
C ALA A 61 4.59 9.10 -5.89
N VAL A 62 5.85 9.51 -5.83
CA VAL A 62 6.38 10.28 -4.71
C VAL A 62 7.06 11.51 -5.29
N THR A 63 6.66 12.67 -4.76
CA THR A 63 7.36 13.93 -4.99
C THR A 63 8.39 14.10 -3.87
N ALA A 64 9.67 14.14 -4.23
CA ALA A 64 10.77 14.25 -3.27
C ALA A 64 12.00 14.91 -3.91
N SER A 65 12.82 15.56 -3.09
CA SER A 65 14.15 16.03 -3.49
C SER A 65 15.21 14.92 -3.45
N ALA A 66 14.94 13.81 -2.75
CA ALA A 66 15.82 12.66 -2.64
C ALA A 66 15.08 11.34 -2.94
N SER A 67 15.77 10.42 -3.62
CA SER A 67 15.21 9.15 -4.13
C SER A 67 15.23 8.00 -3.11
N THR A 68 15.14 8.28 -1.81
CA THR A 68 15.15 7.25 -0.77
C THR A 68 13.91 6.37 -0.86
N ALA A 69 14.06 5.05 -0.89
CA ALA A 69 12.90 4.16 -0.91
C ALA A 69 12.12 4.23 0.43
N PRO A 70 10.79 4.06 0.43
CA PRO A 70 10.02 3.86 1.64
C PRO A 70 10.55 2.64 2.42
N HIS A 71 10.57 2.73 3.74
CA HIS A 71 11.01 1.65 4.62
C HIS A 71 9.86 1.17 5.50
N THR A 72 10.09 0.14 6.32
CA THR A 72 9.08 -0.44 7.24
C THR A 72 7.82 -0.95 6.54
N LEU A 73 7.98 -1.60 5.39
CA LEU A 73 6.86 -2.18 4.65
C LEU A 73 6.21 -3.31 5.46
N THR A 74 4.94 -3.14 5.79
CA THR A 74 4.13 -4.14 6.49
C THR A 74 2.89 -4.45 5.66
N CYS A 75 2.58 -5.73 5.46
CA CYS A 75 1.35 -6.16 4.79
C CYS A 75 0.39 -6.72 5.82
N GLY A 76 -0.89 -6.38 5.71
CA GLY A 76 -1.94 -6.88 6.59
C GLY A 76 -3.30 -6.92 5.90
N SER A 77 -4.23 -7.62 6.52
CA SER A 77 -5.66 -7.47 6.27
C SER A 77 -6.26 -6.62 7.39
N PRO A 78 -7.26 -5.78 7.11
CA PRO A 78 -8.00 -5.08 8.15
C PRO A 78 -8.74 -6.04 9.08
#